data_AF-A0ABC7ZIP9-F1
#
_entry.id   AF-A0ABC7ZIP9-F1
#
_cell.length_a   1.000
_cell.length_b   1.000
_cell.length_c   1.000
_cell.angle_alpha   90.00
_cell.angle_beta   90.00
_cell.angle_gamma   90.00
#
_symmetry.space_group_name_H-M   'P 1'
#
loop_
_entity.id
_entity.type
_entity.pdbx_description
1 polymer ?
#
loop_
_entity_poly.entity_id
_entity_poly.type
_entity_poly.pdbx_seq_one_letter_code
_entity_poly.pdbx_strand_id
1 'polypeptide(L)'
;MQTTYALLVVFGILLVLIGLGFLFWALKISLKEQKKGQITNDLTSNNSLKNEVPRGSWWKRNNKLVLFLLAIVFLMLGIGGLVSLPKLFG
;
A
#
# COMPACT_ATOMS: atom_id res chain seq x y z
N MET A 1 33.43 -4.84 9.58
CA MET A 1 32.35 -5.82 9.32
C MET A 1 31.12 -5.57 10.19
N GLN A 2 31.25 -5.44 11.51
CA GLN A 2 30.12 -5.19 12.44
C GLN A 2 29.26 -3.95 12.12
N THR A 3 29.90 -2.86 11.69
CA THR A 3 29.22 -1.60 11.29
C THR A 3 28.38 -1.74 10.03
N THR A 4 28.84 -2.52 9.04
CA THR A 4 28.11 -2.82 7.81
C THR A 4 26.85 -3.65 8.08
N TYR A 5 26.90 -4.57 9.05
CA TYR A 5 25.75 -5.38 9.46
C TYR A 5 24.71 -4.57 10.22
N ALA A 6 25.15 -3.69 11.13
CA ALA A 6 24.25 -2.77 11.81
C ALA A 6 23.51 -1.88 10.80
N LEU A 7 24.22 -1.38 9.77
CA LEU A 7 23.62 -0.61 8.68
C LEU A 7 22.57 -1.40 7.88
N LEU A 8 22.85 -2.67 7.53
CA LEU A 8 21.91 -3.52 6.79
C LEU A 8 20.66 -3.86 7.60
N VAL A 9 20.80 -4.15 8.89
CA VAL A 9 19.67 -4.41 9.79
C VAL A 9 18.81 -3.16 9.95
N VAL A 10 19.44 -2.00 10.17
CA VAL A 10 18.73 -0.71 10.27
C VAL A 10 18.00 -0.40 8.97
N PHE A 11 18.65 -0.60 7.81
CA PHE A 11 18.04 -0.39 6.50
C PHE A 11 16.84 -1.31 6.26
N GLY A 12 16.95 -2.60 6.60
CA GLY A 12 15.85 -3.55 6.47
C GLY A 12 14.66 -3.23 7.38
N ILE A 13 14.92 -2.83 8.63
CA ILE A 13 13.87 -2.35 9.55
C ILE A 13 13.18 -1.10 8.97
N LEU A 14 13.97 -0.18 8.40
CA LEU A 14 13.44 1.04 7.78
C LEU A 14 12.49 0.69 6.62
N LEU A 15 12.87 -0.25 5.76
CA LEU A 15 12.05 -0.71 4.63
C LEU A 15 10.73 -1.34 5.10
N VAL A 16 10.76 -2.14 6.17
CA VAL A 16 9.54 -2.73 6.75
C VAL A 16 8.60 -1.66 7.30
N LEU A 17 9.14 -0.66 8.02
CA LEU A 17 8.35 0.46 8.54
C LEU A 17 7.74 1.31 7.41
N ILE A 18 8.50 1.54 6.33
CA ILE A 18 8.01 2.24 5.13
C ILE A 18 6.88 1.44 4.48
N GLY A 19 7.04 0.12 4.32
CA GLY A 19 6.00 -0.77 3.78
C GLY A 19 4.70 -0.73 4.61
N LEU A 20 4.81 -0.76 5.93
CA LEU A 20 3.66 -0.61 6.85
C LEU A 20 2.99 0.77 6.70
N GLY A 21 3.77 1.85 6.54
CA GLY A 21 3.25 3.19 6.31
C GLY A 21 2.42 3.29 5.03
N PHE A 22 2.91 2.71 3.93
CA PHE A 22 2.16 2.64 2.67
C PHE A 22 0.87 1.82 2.80
N LEU A 23 0.89 0.72 3.54
CA LEU A 23 -0.30 -0.09 3.81
C LEU A 23 -1.37 0.72 4.56
N PHE A 24 -0.96 1.46 5.59
CA PHE A 24 -1.87 2.31 6.36
C PHE A 24 -2.43 3.47 5.52
N TRP A 25 -1.62 4.03 4.63
CA TRP A 25 -2.06 5.08 3.71
C TRP A 25 -3.06 4.56 2.68
N ALA A 26 -2.83 3.36 2.12
CA ALA A 26 -3.77 2.67 1.24
C ALA A 26 -5.11 2.42 1.95
N LEU A 27 -5.07 1.97 3.21
CA LEU A 27 -6.25 1.75 4.03
C LEU A 27 -7.03 3.06 4.26
N LYS A 28 -6.33 4.15 4.59
CA LYS A 28 -6.94 5.48 4.77
C LYS A 28 -7.63 5.98 3.50
N ILE A 29 -6.99 5.81 2.34
CA ILE A 29 -7.60 6.14 1.04
C ILE A 29 -8.86 5.29 0.83
N SER A 30 -8.80 4.00 1.17
CA SER A 30 -9.95 3.10 1.05
C SER A 30 -11.15 3.52 1.91
N LEU A 31 -10.92 3.84 3.18
CA LEU A 31 -11.96 4.31 4.10
C LEU A 31 -12.56 5.65 3.65
N LYS A 32 -11.73 6.56 3.13
CA LYS A 32 -12.18 7.86 2.62
C LYS A 32 -13.07 7.72 1.38
N GLU A 33 -12.75 6.78 0.50
CA GLU A 33 -13.59 6.48 -0.67
C GLU A 33 -14.91 5.79 -0.29
N GLN A 34 -14.90 4.87 0.68
CA GLN A 34 -16.13 4.23 1.14
C GLN A 34 -17.10 5.23 1.78
N LYS A 35 -16.62 6.12 2.67
CA LYS A 35 -17.46 7.19 3.21
C LYS A 35 -18.07 8.08 2.12
N LYS A 36 -17.31 8.38 1.06
CA LYS A 36 -17.80 9.22 -0.03
C LYS A 36 -18.85 8.51 -0.90
N GLY A 37 -18.69 7.20 -1.15
CA GLY A 37 -19.67 6.39 -1.87
C GLY A 37 -20.96 6.13 -1.09
N GLN A 38 -20.86 5.98 0.23
CA GLN A 38 -22.01 5.75 1.11
C GLN A 38 -22.92 6.98 1.21
N ILE A 39 -22.34 8.19 1.28
CA ILE A 39 -23.11 9.46 1.29
C ILE A 39 -23.83 9.69 -0.05
N THR A 40 -23.23 9.30 -1.18
CA THR A 40 -23.89 9.40 -2.48
C THR A 40 -25.01 8.37 -2.66
N ASN A 41 -24.92 7.19 -2.06
CA ASN A 41 -25.96 6.17 -2.16
C ASN A 41 -27.21 6.52 -1.34
N ASP A 42 -27.03 7.07 -0.13
CA ASP A 42 -28.17 7.55 0.70
C ASP A 42 -28.89 8.76 0.09
N LEU A 43 -28.18 9.64 -0.62
CA LEU A 43 -28.76 10.81 -1.28
C LEU A 43 -29.39 10.52 -2.65
N THR A 44 -29.16 9.33 -3.24
CA THR A 44 -29.57 8.99 -4.62
C THR A 44 -30.55 7.81 -4.68
N SER A 45 -31.29 7.54 -3.59
CA SER A 45 -32.41 6.60 -3.60
C SER A 45 -33.69 7.29 -4.08
N ASN A 46 -33.75 7.78 -5.32
CA ASN A 46 -35.06 7.90 -5.99
C ASN A 46 -35.11 8.11 -7.50
N ASN A 47 -34.01 8.03 -8.26
CA ASN A 47 -34.16 8.10 -9.72
C ASN A 47 -33.28 7.07 -10.44
N SER A 48 -33.99 6.09 -11.00
CA SER A 48 -33.61 5.34 -12.18
C SER A 48 -33.01 6.27 -13.22
N LEU A 49 -31.69 6.29 -13.36
CA LEU A 49 -31.02 6.82 -14.56
C LEU A 49 -29.57 6.33 -14.63
N LYS A 50 -29.42 5.30 -15.47
CA LYS A 50 -28.25 4.96 -16.28
C LYS A 50 -26.93 4.68 -15.54
N ASN A 51 -26.51 3.43 -15.73
CA ASN A 51 -25.19 2.86 -15.49
C ASN A 51 -24.08 3.61 -16.23
N GLU A 52 -23.78 4.83 -15.80
CA GLU A 52 -22.56 5.53 -16.18
C GLU A 52 -21.71 5.60 -14.92
N VAL A 53 -21.15 4.45 -14.53
CA VAL A 53 -20.06 4.42 -13.56
C VAL A 53 -19.02 5.39 -14.13
N PRO A 54 -18.75 6.55 -13.51
CA PRO A 54 -17.80 7.48 -14.07
C PRO A 54 -16.52 6.69 -14.28
N ARG A 55 -16.00 6.71 -15.51
CA ARG A 55 -14.64 6.27 -15.83
C ARG A 55 -13.70 7.25 -15.13
N GLY A 56 -13.71 7.25 -13.81
CA GLY A 56 -12.78 7.98 -12.98
C GLY A 56 -11.39 7.56 -13.43
N SER A 57 -10.50 8.56 -13.53
CA SER A 57 -9.12 8.42 -13.99
C SER A 57 -8.55 7.04 -13.68
N TRP A 58 -7.95 6.39 -14.68
CA TRP A 58 -7.31 5.07 -14.56
C TRP A 58 -6.42 5.00 -13.32
N TRP A 59 -5.75 6.12 -13.02
CA TRP A 59 -4.93 6.32 -11.84
C TRP A 59 -5.73 6.19 -10.54
N LYS A 60 -6.95 6.74 -10.45
CA LYS A 60 -7.78 6.68 -9.25
C LYS A 60 -8.28 5.27 -8.93
N ARG A 61 -8.61 4.48 -9.95
CA ARG A 61 -9.00 3.06 -9.78
C ARG A 61 -7.82 2.20 -9.36
N ASN A 62 -6.66 2.45 -9.96
CA ASN A 62 -5.48 1.61 -9.76
C ASN A 62 -4.60 2.09 -8.61
N ASN A 63 -4.80 3.29 -8.06
CA ASN A 63 -3.95 3.84 -7.00
C ASN A 63 -3.87 2.89 -5.80
N LYS A 64 -5.00 2.29 -5.40
CA LYS A 64 -5.04 1.27 -4.33
C LYS A 64 -4.20 0.04 -4.65
N LEU A 65 -4.35 -0.49 -5.86
CA LEU A 65 -3.58 -1.63 -6.34
C LEU A 65 -2.09 -1.32 -6.42
N VAL A 66 -1.73 -0.14 -6.94
CA VAL A 66 -0.34 0.34 -7.03
C VAL A 66 0.26 0.51 -5.65
N LEU A 67 -0.45 1.15 -4.71
CA LEU A 67 -0.02 1.32 -3.32
C LEU A 67 0.19 -0.01 -2.60
N PHE A 68 -0.73 -0.96 -2.81
CA PHE A 68 -0.64 -2.30 -2.24
C PHE A 68 0.54 -3.08 -2.82
N LEU A 69 0.73 -3.02 -4.14
CA LEU A 69 1.86 -3.65 -4.82
C LEU A 69 3.19 -3.05 -4.34
N LEU A 70 3.26 -1.73 -4.17
CA LEU A 70 4.43 -1.03 -3.65
C LEU A 70 4.76 -1.49 -2.22
N ALA A 71 3.75 -1.60 -1.36
CA ALA A 71 3.91 -2.10 0.00
C ALA A 71 4.46 -3.54 0.03
N ILE A 72 3.96 -4.42 -0.85
CA ILE A 72 4.46 -5.80 -0.97
C ILE A 72 5.93 -5.82 -1.43
N VAL A 73 6.29 -5.01 -2.42
CA VAL A 73 7.67 -4.93 -2.92
C VAL A 73 8.62 -4.49 -1.81
N PHE A 74 8.28 -3.44 -1.06
CA PHE A 74 9.10 -2.99 0.08
C PHE A 74 9.21 -4.04 1.18
N LEU A 75 8.14 -4.78 1.45
CA LEU A 75 8.11 -5.82 2.47
C LEU A 75 8.96 -7.04 2.05
N MET A 76 8.89 -7.44 0.77
CA MET A 76 9.74 -8.50 0.20
C MET A 76 11.21 -8.10 0.16
N LEU A 77 11.53 -6.85 -0.16
CA LEU A 77 12.92 -6.35 -0.12
C LEU A 77 13.44 -6.27 1.32
N GLY A 78 12.63 -5.82 2.27
CA GLY A 78 13.00 -5.77 3.69
C GLY A 78 13.26 -7.16 4.27
N ILE A 79 12.31 -8.09 4.09
CA ILE A 79 12.44 -9.47 4.59
C ILE A 79 13.52 -10.23 3.83
N GLY A 80 13.57 -10.13 2.51
CA GLY A 80 14.61 -10.78 1.69
C GLY A 80 16.01 -10.28 2.05
N GLY A 81 16.17 -8.98 2.28
CA GLY A 81 17.40 -8.38 2.81
C GLY A 81 17.77 -8.98 4.16
N LEU A 82 16.83 -9.06 5.11
CA LEU A 82 17.09 -9.64 6.44
C LEU A 82 17.40 -11.15 6.40
N VAL A 83 16.72 -11.93 5.56
CA VAL A 83 16.89 -13.40 5.48
C VAL A 83 18.14 -13.78 4.68
N SER A 84 18.60 -12.91 3.78
CA SER A 84 19.83 -13.12 3.01
C SER A 84 21.10 -12.88 3.84
N LEU A 85 20.99 -12.14 4.95
CA LEU A 85 22.09 -11.89 5.88
C LEU A 85 22.82 -13.19 6.25
N PRO A 86 22.18 -14.23 6.85
CA PRO A 86 22.81 -15.52 7.19
C PRO A 86 23.64 -16.17 6.07
N LYS A 87 23.26 -16.01 4.79
CA LYS A 87 23.94 -16.66 3.65
C LYS A 87 25.20 -15.93 3.19
N LEU A 88 25.39 -14.67 3.58
CA LEU A 88 26.65 -13.94 3.39
C LEU A 88 27.68 -14.23 4.49
N PHE A 89 27.31 -15.04 5.49
CA PHE A 89 28.15 -15.41 6.64
C PHE A 89 28.59 -16.89 6.64
N GLY A 90 28.20 -17.69 5.65
CA GLY A 90 28.68 -19.06 5.45
C GLY A 90 29.68 -19.12 4.30
#